data_AF-A0A9P0HTI2-F1
#
_entry.id   AF-A0A9P0HTI2-F1
#
_cell.length_a   1.000
_cell.length_b   1.000
_cell.length_c   1.000
_cell.angle_alpha   90.00
_cell.angle_beta   90.00
_cell.angle_gamma   90.00
#
_symmetry.space_group_name_H-M   'P 1'
#
loop_
_entity.id
_entity.type
_entity.pdbx_description
1 polymer ?
#
loop_
_entity_poly.entity_id
_entity_poly.type
_entity_poly.pdbx_seq_one_letter_code
_entity_poly.pdbx_strand_id
1 'polypeptide(L)'
;MQPGCGLDFSGLCSHRRGYNYYIESLTNKKAFPAVPCSSWDDYMNDKESCEIENVVYMGEGLLTSTRGVYYLKTNKHPPFGLGEV
;
A
#
# COMPACT_ATOMS: atom_id res chain seq x y z
N MET A 1 -10.14 3.45 5.44
CA MET A 1 -9.61 3.81 6.77
C MET A 1 -8.23 3.21 6.91
N GLN A 2 -7.22 4.01 7.23
CA GLN A 2 -5.84 3.51 7.33
C GLN A 2 -5.54 2.93 8.73
N PRO A 3 -4.72 1.86 8.84
CA PRO A 3 -4.33 1.30 10.12
C PRO A 3 -3.72 2.36 11.06
N GLY A 4 -4.23 2.40 12.30
CA GLY A 4 -3.74 3.31 13.34
C GLY A 4 -4.46 4.62 13.46
N CYS A 5 -5.42 4.91 12.59
CA CYS A 5 -6.17 6.16 12.62
C CYS A 5 -7.41 6.16 13.53
N GLY A 6 -7.84 5.00 14.05
CA GLY A 6 -8.92 4.92 15.04
C GLY A 6 -10.23 5.55 14.54
N LEU A 7 -10.88 6.36 15.38
CA LEU A 7 -12.06 7.15 14.99
C LEU A 7 -11.62 8.44 14.27
N ASP A 8 -11.32 8.31 12.98
CA ASP A 8 -10.82 9.39 12.11
C ASP A 8 -11.97 10.18 11.46
N PHE A 9 -12.84 10.80 12.28
CA PHE A 9 -14.05 11.49 11.79
C PHE A 9 -13.79 12.58 10.75
N SER A 10 -12.66 13.28 10.86
CA SER A 10 -12.23 14.29 9.90
C SER A 10 -11.46 13.71 8.70
N GLY A 11 -11.10 12.42 8.74
CA GLY A 11 -10.27 11.75 7.74
C GLY A 11 -8.80 12.23 7.72
N LEU A 12 -8.41 13.14 8.61
CA LEU A 12 -7.10 13.79 8.58
C LEU A 12 -5.95 12.80 8.84
N CYS A 13 -6.16 11.80 9.70
CA CYS A 13 -5.11 10.81 9.94
C CYS A 13 -4.87 9.96 8.68
N SER A 14 -5.94 9.43 8.09
CA SER A 14 -5.86 8.61 6.88
C SER A 14 -5.36 9.42 5.68
N HIS A 15 -5.71 10.71 5.60
CA HIS A 15 -5.19 11.61 4.58
C HIS A 15 -3.68 11.78 4.69
N ARG A 16 -3.16 12.01 5.91
CA ARG A 16 -1.71 12.15 6.16
C ARG A 16 -0.92 10.89 5.83
N ARG A 17 -1.54 9.71 5.85
CA ARG A 17 -0.87 8.46 5.46
C ARG A 17 -0.37 8.47 4.02
N GLY A 18 -1.04 9.18 3.11
CA GLY A 18 -0.62 9.27 1.71
C GLY A 18 0.84 9.74 1.58
N TYR A 19 1.16 10.89 2.18
CA TYR A 19 2.54 11.39 2.13
C TYR A 19 3.49 10.63 3.06
N ASN A 20 3.02 10.11 4.20
CA ASN A 20 3.87 9.32 5.10
C ASN A 20 4.41 8.05 4.42
N TYR A 21 3.55 7.35 3.67
CA TYR A 21 3.97 6.17 2.91
C TYR A 21 4.94 6.55 1.78
N TYR A 22 4.67 7.66 1.08
CA TYR A 22 5.58 8.15 0.06
C TYR A 22 6.96 8.48 0.63
N ILE A 23 7.03 9.21 1.76
CA ILE A 23 8.29 9.55 2.43
C ILE A 23 9.07 8.28 2.82
N GLU A 24 8.40 7.27 3.37
CA GLU A 24 9.07 6.01 3.73
C GLU A 24 9.63 5.28 2.48
N SER A 25 8.92 5.35 1.36
CA SER A 25 9.37 4.76 0.09
C SER A 25 10.63 5.42 -0.50
N LEU A 26 10.95 6.66 -0.08
CA LEU A 26 12.19 7.34 -0.48
C LEU A 26 13.43 6.62 0.06
N THR A 27 13.34 6.08 1.28
CA THR A 27 14.44 5.37 1.94
C THR A 27 14.47 3.89 1.56
N ASN A 28 13.30 3.26 1.44
CA ASN A 28 13.18 1.87 1.01
C ASN A 28 12.16 1.75 -0.14
N LYS A 29 12.68 1.64 -1.37
CA LYS A 29 11.87 1.49 -2.58
C LYS A 29 11.06 0.19 -2.63
N LYS A 30 11.38 -0.79 -1.78
CA LYS A 30 10.65 -2.06 -1.65
C LYS A 30 9.68 -2.09 -0.45
N ALA A 31 9.53 -1.00 0.30
CA ALA A 31 8.73 -0.97 1.52
C ALA A 31 7.25 -1.37 1.33
N PHE A 32 6.67 -1.07 0.18
CA PHE A 32 5.21 -1.20 -0.06
C PHE A 32 4.89 -2.13 -1.22
N PRO A 33 5.07 -3.46 -1.08
CA PRO A 33 4.68 -4.42 -2.12
C PRO A 33 3.16 -4.40 -2.33
N ALA A 34 2.75 -4.24 -3.58
CA ALA A 34 1.36 -4.15 -4.00
C ALA A 34 1.12 -5.09 -5.19
N VAL A 35 -0.06 -5.68 -5.25
CA VAL A 35 -0.45 -6.65 -6.29
C VAL A 35 -1.68 -6.16 -7.06
N PRO A 36 -1.77 -6.40 -8.38
CA PRO A 36 -2.98 -6.14 -9.13
C PRO A 36 -4.09 -7.08 -8.66
N CYS A 37 -5.28 -6.54 -8.45
CA CYS A 37 -6.47 -7.34 -8.20
C CYS A 37 -7.73 -6.57 -8.64
N SER A 38 -8.85 -7.27 -8.82
CA SER A 38 -10.14 -6.68 -9.24
C SER A 38 -10.77 -5.82 -8.15
N SER A 39 -10.64 -6.23 -6.89
CA SER A 39 -11.21 -5.51 -5.76
C SER A 39 -10.40 -5.70 -4.47
N TRP A 40 -10.67 -4.86 -3.47
CA TRP A 40 -10.10 -5.03 -2.13
C TRP A 40 -10.61 -6.31 -1.46
N ASP A 41 -11.88 -6.68 -1.69
CA ASP A 41 -12.46 -7.87 -1.09
C ASP A 41 -11.83 -9.15 -1.66
N ASP A 42 -11.54 -9.19 -2.96
CA ASP A 42 -10.79 -10.28 -3.59
C ASP A 42 -9.37 -10.35 -3.03
N TYR A 43 -8.67 -9.21 -2.94
CA TYR A 43 -7.33 -9.14 -2.33
C TYR A 43 -7.29 -9.66 -0.88
N MET A 44 -8.37 -9.47 -0.12
CA MET A 44 -8.44 -9.89 1.28
C MET A 44 -8.90 -11.33 1.46
N ASN A 45 -9.84 -11.81 0.64
CA ASN A 45 -10.57 -13.06 0.88
C ASN A 45 -10.34 -14.14 -0.19
N ASP A 46 -9.90 -13.77 -1.40
CA ASP A 46 -9.66 -14.68 -2.53
C ASP A 46 -8.35 -14.32 -3.25
N LYS A 47 -7.22 -14.50 -2.55
CA LYS A 47 -5.91 -14.11 -3.06
C LYS A 47 -5.47 -14.85 -4.31
N GLU A 48 -6.01 -16.05 -4.55
CA GLU A 48 -5.69 -16.85 -5.74
C GLU A 48 -6.25 -16.20 -7.02
N SER A 49 -7.29 -15.36 -6.89
CA SER A 49 -7.83 -14.56 -8.00
C SER A 49 -6.97 -13.34 -8.36
N CYS A 50 -6.02 -12.94 -7.50
CA CYS A 50 -5.14 -11.81 -7.75
C CYS A 50 -3.85 -12.23 -8.47
N GLU A 51 -3.24 -11.31 -9.21
CA GLU A 51 -1.98 -11.54 -9.92
C GLU A 51 -0.77 -11.42 -8.96
N ILE A 52 -0.66 -12.33 -8.00
CA ILE A 52 0.30 -12.27 -6.89
C ILE A 52 1.78 -12.27 -7.34
N GLU A 53 2.07 -12.78 -8.52
CA GLU A 53 3.42 -12.79 -9.11
C GLU A 53 3.81 -11.42 -9.70
N ASN A 54 2.83 -10.56 -10.01
CA ASN A 54 3.04 -9.25 -10.63
C ASN A 54 3.19 -8.15 -9.58
N VAL A 55 4.08 -8.36 -8.60
CA VAL A 55 4.33 -7.40 -7.52
C VAL A 55 4.96 -6.13 -8.07
N VAL A 56 4.36 -4.99 -7.72
CA VAL A 56 4.95 -3.66 -7.87
C VAL A 56 5.17 -3.05 -6.50
N TYR A 57 5.97 -2.00 -6.40
CA TYR A 57 6.22 -1.31 -5.13
C TYR A 57 5.67 0.11 -5.20
N MET A 58 4.73 0.43 -4.31
CA MET A 58 4.13 1.75 -4.23
C MET A 58 5.16 2.78 -3.73
N GLY A 59 5.16 3.96 -4.37
CA GLY A 59 5.98 5.10 -3.97
C GLY A 59 7.02 5.49 -5.01
N GLU A 60 8.15 6.04 -4.56
CA GLU A 60 9.19 6.65 -5.40
C GLU A 60 9.78 5.71 -6.45
N GLY A 61 9.89 4.41 -6.14
CA GLY A 61 10.48 3.43 -7.05
C GLY A 61 9.58 2.98 -8.21
N LEU A 62 8.31 3.41 -8.24
CA LEU A 62 7.34 2.95 -9.21
C LEU A 62 7.56 3.57 -10.59
N LEU A 63 7.48 2.76 -11.64
CA LEU A 63 7.55 3.26 -13.02
C LEU A 63 6.35 4.16 -13.32
N THR A 64 6.60 5.32 -13.91
CA THR A 64 5.56 6.30 -14.29
C THR A 64 4.63 5.79 -15.40
N SER A 65 5.00 4.69 -16.07
CA SER A 65 4.17 3.99 -17.04
C SER A 65 3.21 2.96 -16.42
N THR A 66 3.35 2.61 -15.14
CA THR A 66 2.47 1.64 -14.48
C THR A 66 1.02 2.14 -14.44
N ARG A 67 0.07 1.29 -14.81
CA ARG A 67 -1.37 1.58 -14.85
C ARG A 67 -2.14 0.41 -14.25
N GLY A 68 -3.30 0.69 -13.67
CA GLY A 68 -4.17 -0.32 -13.06
C GLY A 68 -4.48 -0.02 -11.60
N VAL A 69 -5.20 -0.94 -10.96
CA VAL A 69 -5.55 -0.87 -9.54
C VAL A 69 -4.74 -1.94 -8.81
N TYR A 70 -4.04 -1.51 -7.77
CA TYR A 70 -3.17 -2.35 -6.97
C TYR A 70 -3.55 -2.23 -5.50
N TYR A 71 -3.44 -3.34 -4.78
CA TYR A 71 -3.78 -3.42 -3.37
C TYR A 71 -2.57 -3.89 -2.56
N LEU A 72 -2.47 -3.33 -1.36
CA LEU A 72 -1.43 -3.67 -0.39
C LEU A 72 -1.97 -3.48 1.03
N LYS A 73 -1.20 -3.96 2.01
CA LYS A 73 -1.41 -3.69 3.43
C LYS A 73 -0.27 -2.87 3.99
N THR A 74 -0.56 -2.15 5.07
CA THR A 74 0.42 -1.36 5.81
C THR A 74 0.29 -1.62 7.31
N ASN A 75 1.36 -1.33 8.06
CA ASN A 75 1.38 -1.37 9.51
C ASN A 75 0.63 -0.18 10.13
N LYS A 76 0.29 -0.34 11.42
CA LYS A 76 -0.31 0.72 12.26
C LYS A 76 0.66 1.88 12.55
N HIS A 77 1.95 1.59 12.62
CA HIS A 77 3.02 2.53 13.01
C HIS A 77 4.21 2.38 12.05
N PRO A 78 5.09 3.41 11.92
CA PRO A 78 6.30 3.29 11.13
C PRO A 78 7.24 2.17 11.65
N PRO A 79 7.97 1.46 10.78
CA PRO A 79 7.82 1.49 9.31
C PRO A 79 6.45 0.92 8.90
N PHE A 80 5.74 1.67 8.07
CA PHE A 80 4.41 1.34 7.58
C PHE A 80 4.44 0.25 6.54
N GLY A 81 5.53 0.14 5.79
CA GLY A 81 5.75 -0.88 4.78
C GLY A 81 5.78 -2.29 5.37
N LEU A 82 5.39 -3.26 4.55
CA LEU A 82 5.44 -4.70 4.84
C LEU A 82 6.42 -5.44 3.94
N GLY A 83 7.17 -4.72 3.11
CA GLY A 83 8.20 -5.29 2.26
C GLY A 83 9.51 -5.56 2.99
N GLU A 84 10.46 -6.14 2.26
CA GLU A 84 11.80 -6.45 2.76
C GLU A 84 12.52 -5.18 3.20
N VAL A 85 13.26 -5.29 4.31
CA VAL A 85 14.16 -4.25 4.84
C VAL A 85 15.53 -4.31 4.19
#